data_AF-X0YZ13-F1
#
_entry.id   AF-X0YZ13-F1
#
_cell.length_a   1.000
_cell.length_b   1.000
_cell.length_c   1.000
_cell.angle_alpha   90.00
_cell.angle_beta   90.00
_cell.angle_gamma   90.00
#
_symmetry.space_group_name_H-M   'P 1'
#
loop_
_entity.id
_entity.type
_entity.pdbx_description
1 polymer ?
#
loop_
_entity_poly.entity_id
_entity_poly.type
_entity_poly.pdbx_seq_one_letter_code
_entity_poly.pdbx_strand_id
1 'polypeptide(L)'
;ETAENEKEHAKLHFKKLEGIGSTIENLKAAAAGENYEWTEMYPRMAKDAREEGFEEIAKMFEGIAEIEKGHEARYRKLLKNIEEDKVFKREGKIFWKCRNCGNIYEGAEAPEICPVCKHPRAYYEVKGENY
;
A
#
# COMPACT_ATOMS: atom_id res chain seq x y z
N GLU A 1 -5.52 -2.33 24.33
CA GLU A 1 -6.36 -1.14 24.57
C GLU A 1 -5.56 0.14 24.40
N THR A 2 -4.58 0.42 25.27
CA THR A 2 -3.79 1.67 25.24
C THR A 2 -3.17 2.01 23.87
N ALA A 3 -2.51 1.05 23.21
CA ALA A 3 -1.89 1.31 21.89
C ALA A 3 -2.90 1.72 20.81
N GLU A 4 -4.13 1.17 20.84
CA GLU A 4 -5.19 1.58 19.91
C GLU A 4 -5.70 2.99 20.24
N ASN A 5 -5.75 3.36 21.52
CA ASN A 5 -6.08 4.73 21.91
C ASN A 5 -5.03 5.72 21.40
N GLU A 6 -3.73 5.41 21.54
CA GLU A 6 -2.66 6.28 21.05
C GLU A 6 -2.64 6.40 19.52
N LYS A 7 -2.96 5.32 18.80
CA LYS A 7 -3.19 5.37 17.35
C LYS A 7 -4.35 6.31 16.99
N GLU A 8 -5.46 6.29 17.75
CA GLU A 8 -6.56 7.24 17.54
C GLU A 8 -6.15 8.67 17.93
N HIS A 9 -5.33 8.89 18.97
CA HIS A 9 -4.78 10.22 19.29
C HIS A 9 -3.95 10.79 18.13
N ALA A 10 -3.01 10.01 17.60
CA ALA A 10 -2.20 10.40 16.45
C ALA A 10 -3.07 10.75 15.22
N LYS A 11 -4.10 9.96 14.96
CA LYS A 11 -5.07 10.20 13.88
C LYS A 11 -5.86 11.48 14.09
N LEU A 12 -6.29 11.81 15.32
CA LEU A 12 -6.97 13.06 15.62
C LEU A 12 -6.08 14.27 15.33
N HIS A 13 -4.82 14.22 15.75
CA HIS A 13 -3.84 15.27 15.45
C HIS A 13 -3.61 15.41 13.95
N PHE A 14 -3.36 14.30 13.24
CA PHE A 14 -3.07 14.33 11.81
C PHE A 14 -4.25 14.82 10.96
N LYS A 15 -5.49 14.46 11.35
CA LYS A 15 -6.70 15.05 10.75
C LYS A 15 -6.77 16.56 10.94
N LYS A 16 -6.39 17.07 12.11
CA LYS A 16 -6.44 18.52 12.39
C LYS A 16 -5.39 19.31 11.60
N LEU A 17 -4.30 18.65 11.21
CA LEU A 17 -3.28 19.17 10.31
C LEU A 17 -3.61 18.92 8.82
N GLU A 18 -4.83 18.47 8.51
CA GLU A 18 -5.28 18.16 7.14
C GLU A 18 -4.43 17.09 6.43
N GLY A 19 -3.75 16.23 7.20
CA GLY A 19 -2.87 15.19 6.66
C GLY A 19 -3.59 13.95 6.12
N ILE A 20 -4.90 13.80 6.38
CA ILE A 20 -5.71 12.68 5.87
C ILE A 20 -6.67 13.21 4.79
N GLY A 21 -6.33 12.95 3.54
CA GLY A 21 -7.15 13.30 2.38
C GLY A 21 -7.92 12.11 1.81
N SER A 22 -8.31 12.24 0.54
CA SER A 22 -8.83 11.15 -0.29
C SER A 22 -7.80 10.03 -0.45
N THR A 23 -8.25 8.83 -0.84
CA THR A 23 -7.33 7.71 -1.12
C THR A 23 -6.27 8.07 -2.17
N ILE A 24 -6.62 8.87 -3.18
CA ILE A 24 -5.69 9.36 -4.20
C ILE A 24 -4.61 10.23 -3.58
N GLU A 25 -4.99 11.22 -2.75
CA GLU A 25 -4.05 12.12 -2.08
C GLU A 25 -3.14 11.34 -1.13
N ASN A 26 -3.71 10.43 -0.34
CA ASN A 26 -2.95 9.60 0.60
C ASN A 26 -1.95 8.69 -0.12
N LEU A 27 -2.31 8.08 -1.26
CA LEU A 27 -1.38 7.26 -2.06
C LEU A 27 -0.27 8.10 -2.70
N LYS A 28 -0.57 9.33 -3.12
CA LYS A 28 0.44 10.27 -3.66
C LYS A 28 1.42 10.68 -2.56
N ALA A 29 0.92 11.03 -1.38
CA ALA A 29 1.74 11.38 -0.23
C ALA A 29 2.61 10.21 0.23
N ALA A 30 2.04 9.01 0.35
CA ALA A 30 2.77 7.79 0.70
C ALA A 30 3.89 7.51 -0.32
N ALA A 31 3.58 7.48 -1.63
CA ALA A 31 4.60 7.25 -2.65
C ALA A 31 5.72 8.31 -2.66
N ALA A 32 5.41 9.57 -2.34
CA ALA A 32 6.42 10.62 -2.20
C ALA A 32 7.31 10.44 -0.96
N GLY A 33 6.73 10.00 0.16
CA GLY A 33 7.47 9.64 1.37
C GLY A 33 8.44 8.49 1.12
N GLU A 34 7.92 7.38 0.59
CA GLU A 34 8.73 6.21 0.20
C GLU A 34 9.87 6.62 -0.74
N ASN A 35 9.58 7.46 -1.74
CA ASN A 35 10.59 7.97 -2.66
C ASN A 35 11.74 8.68 -1.94
N TYR A 36 11.42 9.65 -1.09
CA TYR A 36 12.42 10.35 -0.28
C TYR A 36 13.24 9.39 0.58
N GLU A 37 12.60 8.36 1.15
CA GLU A 37 13.27 7.38 2.00
C GLU A 37 14.33 6.59 1.22
N TRP A 38 13.97 6.01 0.07
CA TRP A 38 14.90 5.17 -0.69
C TRP A 38 15.89 5.94 -1.56
N THR A 39 15.59 7.18 -1.97
CA THR A 39 16.53 7.97 -2.80
C THR A 39 17.46 8.86 -1.99
N GLU A 40 17.04 9.36 -0.83
CA GLU A 40 17.80 10.36 -0.06
C GLU A 40 18.10 9.91 1.37
N MET A 41 17.06 9.56 2.15
CA MET A 41 17.21 9.37 3.60
C MET A 41 18.07 8.16 3.94
N TYR A 42 17.69 6.96 3.48
CA TYR A 42 18.40 5.73 3.77
C TYR A 42 19.78 5.67 3.10
N PRO A 43 19.97 6.11 1.84
CA PRO A 43 21.30 6.22 1.25
C PRO A 43 22.25 7.12 2.06
N ARG A 44 21.76 8.26 2.56
CA ARG A 44 22.55 9.13 3.44
C ARG A 44 22.89 8.42 4.76
N MET A 45 21.91 7.82 5.42
CA MET A 45 22.14 7.09 6.67
C MET A 45 23.11 5.92 6.51
N ALA A 46 23.05 5.20 5.39
CA ALA A 46 23.99 4.12 5.07
C ALA A 46 25.41 4.63 4.89
N LYS A 47 25.57 5.76 4.18
CA LYS A 47 26.86 6.43 4.02
C LYS A 47 27.43 6.87 5.37
N ASP A 48 26.65 7.58 6.17
CA ASP A 48 27.07 8.07 7.49
C ASP A 48 27.48 6.89 8.40
N ALA A 49 26.68 5.82 8.45
CA ALA A 49 27.00 4.61 9.21
C ALA A 49 28.31 3.97 8.77
N ARG A 50 28.61 3.96 7.46
CA ARG A 50 29.85 3.41 6.91
C ARG A 50 31.06 4.28 7.28
N GLU A 51 30.91 5.60 7.25
CA GLU A 51 31.96 6.56 7.67
C GLU A 51 32.28 6.45 9.17
N GLU A 52 31.28 6.11 9.99
CA GLU A 52 31.44 5.86 11.43
C GLU A 52 31.92 4.43 11.78
N GLY A 53 32.10 3.56 10.78
CA GLY A 53 32.60 2.19 10.97
C GLY A 53 31.52 1.15 11.30
N PHE A 54 30.24 1.48 11.14
CA PHE A 54 29.09 0.59 11.37
C PHE A 54 28.62 -0.10 10.08
N GLU A 55 29.46 -0.95 9.50
CA GLU A 55 29.21 -1.61 8.21
C GLU A 55 27.89 -2.41 8.15
N GLU A 56 27.55 -3.15 9.20
CA GLU A 56 26.31 -3.95 9.24
C GLU A 56 25.05 -3.07 9.30
N ILE A 57 25.15 -1.89 9.94
CA ILE A 57 24.06 -0.90 9.97
C ILE A 57 23.92 -0.25 8.59
N ALA A 58 25.02 0.05 7.92
CA ALA A 58 24.99 0.58 6.56
C ALA A 58 24.25 -0.36 5.58
N LYS A 59 24.60 -1.66 5.60
CA LYS A 59 23.92 -2.67 4.78
C LYS A 59 22.43 -2.82 5.14
N MET A 60 22.09 -2.70 6.43
CA MET A 60 20.70 -2.71 6.86
C MET A 60 19.93 -1.54 6.22
N PHE A 61 20.47 -0.32 6.26
CA PHE A 61 19.83 0.83 5.62
C PHE A 61 19.71 0.69 4.09
N GLU A 62 20.73 0.16 3.42
CA GLU A 62 20.69 -0.15 1.98
C GLU A 62 19.58 -1.18 1.66
N GLY A 63 19.46 -2.23 2.48
CA GLY A 63 18.40 -3.23 2.36
C GLY A 63 17.00 -2.65 2.58
N ILE A 64 16.85 -1.74 3.55
CA ILE A 64 15.58 -1.04 3.78
C ILE A 64 15.24 -0.14 2.59
N ALA A 65 16.20 0.60 2.03
CA ALA A 65 15.96 1.42 0.83
C ALA A 65 15.38 0.61 -0.34
N GLU A 66 15.89 -0.61 -0.60
CA GLU A 66 15.33 -1.46 -1.65
C GLU A 66 13.90 -1.96 -1.34
N ILE A 67 13.54 -2.10 -0.07
CA ILE A 67 12.17 -2.42 0.36
C ILE A 67 11.23 -1.23 0.09
N GLU A 68 11.62 -0.01 0.50
CA GLU A 68 10.80 1.19 0.34
C GLU A 68 10.59 1.55 -1.14
N LYS A 69 11.57 1.26 -2.00
CA LYS A 69 11.40 1.30 -3.46
C LYS A 69 10.28 0.38 -3.95
N GLY A 70 10.17 -0.81 -3.36
CA GLY A 70 9.07 -1.74 -3.61
C GLY A 70 7.72 -1.22 -3.11
N HIS A 71 7.70 -0.51 -1.99
CA HIS A 71 6.50 0.17 -1.48
C HIS A 71 6.05 1.32 -2.40
N GLU A 72 6.97 2.19 -2.84
CA GLU A 72 6.64 3.25 -3.81
C GLU A 72 6.00 2.64 -5.06
N ALA A 73 6.64 1.62 -5.65
CA ALA A 73 6.14 0.97 -6.86
C ALA A 73 4.71 0.42 -6.67
N ARG A 74 4.43 -0.16 -5.49
CA ARG A 74 3.09 -0.64 -5.13
C ARG A 74 2.08 0.52 -5.03
N TYR A 75 2.40 1.59 -4.32
CA TYR A 75 1.48 2.73 -4.18
C TYR A 75 1.19 3.41 -5.52
N ARG A 76 2.22 3.60 -6.37
CA ARG A 76 2.05 4.11 -7.74
C ARG A 76 1.13 3.22 -8.57
N LYS A 77 1.26 1.90 -8.47
CA LYS A 77 0.39 0.94 -9.16
C LYS A 77 -1.06 1.01 -8.66
N LEU A 78 -1.26 1.10 -7.35
CA LEU A 78 -2.60 1.24 -6.75
C LEU A 78 -3.25 2.57 -7.13
N LEU A 79 -2.50 3.66 -7.11
CA LEU A 79 -2.95 4.99 -7.55
C LEU A 79 -3.42 4.92 -9.01
N LYS A 80 -2.58 4.37 -9.90
CA LYS A 80 -2.93 4.19 -11.31
C LYS A 80 -4.19 3.35 -11.49
N ASN A 81 -4.38 2.30 -10.69
CA ASN A 81 -5.60 1.49 -10.74
C ASN A 81 -6.85 2.30 -10.35
N ILE A 82 -6.74 3.27 -9.42
CA ILE A 82 -7.86 4.14 -9.06
C ILE A 82 -8.12 5.15 -10.18
N GLU A 83 -7.08 5.79 -10.70
CA GLU A 83 -7.19 6.82 -11.74
C GLU A 83 -7.72 6.25 -13.07
N GLU A 84 -7.42 4.98 -13.39
CA GLU A 84 -7.87 4.29 -14.60
C GLU A 84 -9.14 3.43 -14.41
N ASP A 85 -9.84 3.54 -13.26
CA ASP A 85 -10.99 2.68 -12.92
C ASP A 85 -10.72 1.18 -13.06
N LYS A 86 -9.51 0.78 -12.68
CA LYS A 86 -8.98 -0.59 -12.68
C LYS A 86 -8.87 -1.14 -11.25
N VAL A 87 -9.69 -0.70 -10.30
CA VAL A 87 -9.72 -1.38 -8.99
C VAL A 87 -10.52 -2.68 -9.08
N PHE A 88 -11.69 -2.62 -9.71
CA PHE A 88 -12.65 -3.73 -9.80
C PHE A 88 -12.97 -4.14 -11.24
N LYS A 89 -12.16 -3.70 -12.20
CA LYS A 89 -12.33 -3.94 -13.64
C LYS A 89 -11.01 -4.27 -14.33
N ARG A 90 -11.04 -5.17 -15.30
CA ARG A 90 -9.90 -5.55 -16.14
C ARG A 90 -10.32 -5.67 -17.60
N GLU A 91 -9.32 -5.64 -18.48
CA GLU A 91 -9.48 -6.05 -19.88
C GLU A 91 -9.54 -7.58 -19.92
N GLY A 92 -10.65 -8.13 -20.39
CA GLY A 92 -10.89 -9.58 -20.41
C GLY A 92 -11.34 -10.14 -19.06
N LYS A 93 -11.72 -11.42 -19.06
CA LYS A 93 -12.18 -12.12 -17.85
C LYS A 93 -10.99 -12.52 -17.00
N ILE A 94 -11.06 -12.23 -15.71
CA ILE A 94 -10.11 -12.70 -14.71
C ILE A 94 -10.87 -13.30 -13.53
N PHE A 95 -10.13 -13.93 -12.61
CA PHE A 95 -10.68 -14.40 -11.34
C PHE A 95 -10.57 -13.33 -10.26
N TRP A 96 -11.70 -13.01 -9.66
CA TRP A 96 -11.83 -12.14 -8.49
C TRP A 96 -12.09 -12.99 -7.25
N LYS A 97 -11.45 -12.68 -6.13
CA LYS A 97 -11.66 -13.36 -4.85
C LYS A 97 -12.28 -12.39 -3.85
N CYS A 98 -13.36 -12.79 -3.21
CA CYS A 98 -13.92 -12.05 -2.08
C CYS A 98 -13.06 -12.28 -0.84
N ARG A 99 -12.44 -11.23 -0.30
CA ARG A 99 -11.62 -11.27 0.92
C ARG A 99 -12.43 -11.61 2.18
N ASN A 100 -13.75 -11.41 2.16
CA ASN A 100 -14.61 -11.70 3.32
C ASN A 100 -14.92 -13.19 3.48
N CYS A 101 -15.29 -13.89 2.39
CA CYS A 101 -15.78 -15.28 2.45
C CYS A 101 -15.08 -16.24 1.49
N GLY A 102 -14.11 -15.78 0.71
CA GLY A 102 -13.34 -16.62 -0.22
C GLY A 102 -14.03 -16.92 -1.56
N ASN A 103 -15.24 -16.43 -1.82
CA ASN A 103 -15.94 -16.65 -3.10
C ASN A 103 -15.05 -16.22 -4.28
N ILE A 104 -14.84 -17.13 -5.24
CA ILE A 104 -14.16 -16.86 -6.50
C ILE A 104 -15.21 -16.56 -7.58
N TYR A 105 -15.04 -15.47 -8.32
CA TYR A 105 -15.91 -15.04 -9.41
C TYR A 105 -15.08 -14.80 -10.66
N GLU A 106 -15.49 -15.36 -11.80
CA GLU A 106 -14.84 -15.12 -13.09
C GLU A 106 -15.60 -14.04 -13.88
N GLY A 107 -14.92 -12.96 -14.24
CA GLY A 107 -15.53 -11.88 -15.01
C GLY A 107 -14.56 -10.74 -15.30
N ALA A 108 -14.97 -9.84 -16.20
CA ALA A 108 -14.20 -8.62 -16.48
C ALA A 108 -14.28 -7.60 -15.33
N GLU A 109 -15.36 -7.65 -14.55
CA GLU A 109 -15.60 -6.78 -13.40
C GLU A 109 -15.97 -7.62 -12.18
N ALA A 110 -15.56 -7.19 -10.98
CA ALA A 110 -16.02 -7.80 -9.74
C ALA A 110 -17.50 -7.45 -9.50
N PRO A 111 -18.31 -8.37 -8.93
CA PRO A 111 -19.74 -8.11 -8.75
C PRO A 111 -19.99 -7.03 -7.69
N GLU A 112 -21.03 -6.22 -7.89
CA GLU A 112 -21.44 -5.16 -6.94
C GLU A 112 -21.71 -5.69 -5.53
N ILE A 113 -22.30 -6.88 -5.45
CA ILE A 113 -22.61 -7.58 -4.20
C ILE A 113 -22.12 -9.02 -4.35
N CYS A 114 -21.36 -9.49 -3.36
CA CYS A 114 -20.93 -10.89 -3.30
C CYS A 114 -22.17 -11.81 -3.28
N PRO A 115 -22.29 -12.78 -4.21
CA PRO A 115 -23.46 -13.65 -4.28
C PRO A 115 -23.58 -14.57 -3.06
N VAL A 116 -22.48 -14.82 -2.34
CA VAL A 116 -22.42 -15.70 -1.17
C VAL A 116 -22.69 -14.91 0.13
N CYS A 117 -21.76 -14.05 0.54
CA CYS A 117 -21.85 -13.37 1.84
C CYS A 117 -22.56 -12.01 1.82
N LYS A 118 -23.08 -11.58 0.66
CA LYS A 118 -23.83 -10.32 0.46
C LYS A 118 -23.06 -9.03 0.82
N HIS A 119 -21.74 -9.10 1.00
CA HIS A 119 -20.90 -7.92 1.21
C HIS A 119 -20.63 -7.16 -0.10
N PRO A 120 -20.37 -5.84 -0.04
CA PRO A 120 -20.18 -5.02 -1.23
C PRO A 120 -18.91 -5.36 -2.01
N ARG A 121 -18.84 -4.89 -3.26
CA ARG A 121 -17.72 -5.05 -4.20
C ARG A 121 -16.35 -4.73 -3.61
N ALA A 122 -16.28 -3.80 -2.66
CA ALA A 122 -15.05 -3.38 -1.97
C ALA A 122 -14.28 -4.53 -1.30
N TYR A 123 -14.92 -5.67 -1.06
CA TYR A 123 -14.28 -6.86 -0.54
C TYR A 123 -13.60 -7.73 -1.59
N TYR A 124 -13.84 -7.51 -2.89
CA TYR A 124 -13.17 -8.26 -3.95
C TYR A 124 -11.75 -7.74 -4.22
N GLU A 125 -10.88 -8.66 -4.58
CA GLU A 125 -9.53 -8.41 -5.10
C GLU A 125 -9.28 -9.33 -6.30
N VAL A 126 -8.25 -9.05 -7.09
CA VAL A 126 -7.75 -10.00 -8.09
C VAL A 126 -7.24 -11.25 -7.37
N LYS A 127 -7.68 -12.45 -7.79
CA LYS A 127 -7.21 -13.71 -7.21
C LYS A 127 -5.71 -13.84 -7.46
N GLY A 128 -4.91 -13.77 -6.39
CA GLY A 128 -3.50 -14.15 -6.41
C GLY A 128 -3.31 -15.64 -6.13
N GLU A 129 -2.28 -16.23 -6.70
CA GLU A 129 -1.80 -17.59 -6.41
C GLU A 129 -0.34 -17.50 -5.96
N ASN A 130 -0.02 -18.17 -4.85
CA ASN A 130 1.28 -18.11 -4.17
C ASN A 130 1.70 -19.48 -3.61
N TYR A 131 1.15 -20.56 -4.16
CA TYR A 131 1.47 -21.96 -3.85
C TYR A 131 1.73 -22.74 -5.13
#